data_AF-A0A2V6LFF0-F1
#
_entry.id   AF-A0A2V6LFF0-F1
#
_cell.length_a   1.000
_cell.length_b   1.000
_cell.length_c   1.000
_cell.angle_alpha   90.00
_cell.angle_beta   90.00
_cell.angle_gamma   90.00
#
_symmetry.space_group_name_H-M   'P 1'
#
loop_
_entity.id
_entity.type
_entity.pdbx_description
1 polymer ?
#
loop_
_entity_poly.entity_id
_entity_poly.type
_entity_poly.pdbx_seq_one_letter_code
_entity_poly.pdbx_strand_id
1 'polypeptide(L)' 'GQNILKRDFSTSFALKLMLKDAGLIEKFGESLQSPIPALRVVEKNLASAVDLGFGTENASALIKALEKEAGVEVNARR' A
#
# COMPACT_ATOMS: atom_id res chain seq x y z
N GLY A 1 3.10 -10.21 -7.04
CA GLY A 1 2.52 -10.53 -8.36
C GLY A 1 1.59 -11.71 -8.27
N GLN A 2 2.11 -12.95 -8.23
CA GLN A 2 1.29 -14.16 -8.27
C GLN A 2 0.24 -14.25 -7.15
N ASN A 3 0.56 -13.82 -5.93
CA ASN A 3 -0.39 -13.82 -4.81
C ASN A 3 -1.60 -12.90 -5.06
N ILE A 4 -1.40 -11.74 -5.70
CA ILE A 4 -2.49 -10.85 -6.12
C ILE A 4 -3.42 -11.56 -7.10
N LEU A 5 -2.85 -12.24 -8.11
CA LEU A 5 -3.63 -12.98 -9.12
C LEU A 5 -4.38 -14.17 -8.52
N LYS A 6 -3.85 -14.77 -7.45
CA LYS A 6 -4.48 -15.86 -6.68
C LYS A 6 -5.42 -15.35 -5.58
N ARG A 7 -5.56 -14.03 -5.41
CA ARG A 7 -6.28 -13.37 -4.30
C ARG A 7 -5.82 -13.83 -2.92
N ASP A 8 -4.54 -14.17 -2.79
CA ASP A 8 -3.90 -14.53 -1.53
C ASP A 8 -3.23 -13.29 -0.93
N PHE A 9 -3.80 -12.81 0.18
CA PHE A 9 -3.28 -11.67 0.95
C PHE A 9 -2.82 -12.07 2.35
N SER A 10 -2.51 -13.35 2.55
CA SER A 10 -1.96 -13.87 3.80
C SER A 10 -0.70 -13.09 4.22
N THR A 11 -0.69 -12.67 5.49
CA THR A 11 0.22 -11.63 5.97
C THR A 11 1.63 -12.18 6.18
N SER A 12 2.56 -11.77 5.31
CA SER A 12 4.01 -11.87 5.57
C SER A 12 4.57 -10.54 6.07
N PHE A 13 4.05 -9.43 5.53
CA PHE A 13 4.36 -8.08 5.97
C PHE A 13 3.08 -7.24 5.97
N ALA A 14 2.62 -6.84 7.16
CA ALA A 14 1.32 -6.18 7.31
C ALA A 14 1.30 -4.80 6.64
N LEU A 15 0.24 -4.48 5.89
CA LEU A 15 0.10 -3.21 5.17
C LEU A 15 0.22 -1.98 6.08
N LYS A 16 -0.30 -2.04 7.31
CA LYS A 16 -0.13 -0.96 8.30
C LYS A 16 1.32 -0.67 8.68
N LEU A 17 2.21 -1.67 8.57
CA LEU A 17 3.65 -1.47 8.82
C LEU A 17 4.29 -0.69 7.66
N MET A 18 3.85 -0.93 6.42
CA MET A 18 4.29 -0.15 5.26
C MET A 18 3.87 1.32 5.39
N LEU A 19 2.66 1.61 5.89
CA LEU A 19 2.23 2.99 6.19
C LEU A 19 3.13 3.64 7.26
N LYS A 20 3.44 2.91 8.34
CA LYS A 20 4.35 3.38 9.38
C LYS A 20 5.76 3.65 8.82
N ASP A 21 6.29 2.76 7.97
CA ASP A 21 7.61 2.93 7.35
C ASP A 21 7.64 4.12 6.37
N ALA A 22 6.56 4.37 5.61
CA ALA A 22 6.44 5.55 4.77
C ALA A 22 6.57 6.85 5.60
N GLY A 23 5.88 6.93 6.74
CA GLY A 23 6.01 8.08 7.65
C GLY A 23 7.39 8.21 8.31
N LEU A 24 8.13 7.11 8.49
CA LEU A 24 9.52 7.18 8.94
C LEU A 24 10.44 7.71 7.84
N ILE A 25 10.20 7.33 6.58
CA ILE A 25 10.96 7.80 5.42
C ILE A 25 10.73 9.31 5.21
N GLU A 26 9.49 9.81 5.33
CA GLU A 26 9.20 11.24 5.17
C GLU A 26 9.94 12.06 6.23
N LYS A 27 9.85 11.67 7.51
CA LYS A 27 10.59 12.32 8.60
C LYS A 27 12.10 12.31 8.38
N PHE A 28 12.64 11.22 7.84
CA PHE A 28 14.06 11.14 7.52
C PHE A 28 14.43 12.10 6.39
N GLY A 29 13.66 12.14 5.30
CA GLY A 29 13.84 13.08 4.19
C GLY A 29 13.77 14.54 4.65
N GLU A 30 12.81 14.88 5.51
CA GLU A 30 12.68 16.20 6.13
C GLU A 30 13.92 16.59 6.92
N SER A 31 14.45 15.66 7.74
CA SER A 31 15.67 15.92 8.54
C SER A 31 16.91 16.18 7.70
N LEU A 32 16.94 15.68 6.46
CA LEU A 32 18.01 15.91 5.49
C LEU A 32 17.72 17.08 4.53
N GLN A 33 16.60 17.81 4.70
CA GLN A 33 16.13 18.82 3.75
C GLN A 33 16.00 18.30 2.31
N SER A 34 15.71 16.99 2.16
CA SER A 34 15.62 16.29 0.89
C SER A 34 14.19 15.79 0.69
N PRO A 35 13.27 16.63 0.15
CA PRO A 35 11.88 16.24 -0.01
C PRO A 35 11.72 15.07 -0.98
N ILE A 36 10.74 14.19 -0.71
CA ILE A 36 10.42 13.03 -1.56
C ILE A 36 8.97 13.15 -2.04
N PRO A 37 8.68 13.98 -3.06
CA PRO A 37 7.30 14.29 -3.46
C PRO A 37 6.43 13.07 -3.78
N ALA A 38 7.02 12.01 -4.35
CA ALA A 38 6.33 10.76 -4.66
C ALA A 38 5.84 10.02 -3.40
N LEU A 39 6.50 10.21 -2.25
CA LEU A 39 6.15 9.53 -1.00
C LEU A 39 4.77 9.95 -0.49
N ARG A 40 4.36 11.21 -0.70
CA ARG A 40 3.03 11.69 -0.32
C ARG A 40 1.90 10.95 -1.03
N VAL A 41 2.12 10.57 -2.29
CA VAL A 41 1.15 9.75 -3.06
C VAL A 41 1.10 8.33 -2.48
N VAL A 42 2.25 7.76 -2.12
CA VAL A 42 2.34 6.45 -1.49
C VAL A 42 1.63 6.44 -0.14
N GLU A 43 1.88 7.43 0.73
CA GLU A 43 1.22 7.58 2.03
C GLU A 43 -0.31 7.69 1.89
N LYS A 44 -0.80 8.51 0.96
CA LYS A 44 -2.23 8.64 0.68
C LYS A 44 -2.87 7.29 0.33
N ASN A 45 -2.24 6.54 -0.59
CA ASN A 45 -2.78 5.25 -1.03
C ASN A 45 -2.73 4.20 0.09
N LEU A 46 -1.65 4.20 0.89
CA LEU A 46 -1.52 3.33 2.06
C LEU A 46 -2.54 3.65 3.15
N ALA A 47 -2.74 4.93 3.48
CA ALA A 47 -3.73 5.38 4.46
C ALA A 47 -5.13 4.95 4.02
N SER A 48 -5.49 5.20 2.76
CA SER A 48 -6.77 4.76 2.20
C SER A 48 -6.97 3.25 2.30
N ALA A 49 -5.94 2.44 2.00
CA ALA A 49 -6.02 0.99 2.13
C ALA A 49 -6.16 0.52 3.59
N VAL A 50 -5.49 1.17 4.55
CA VAL A 50 -5.67 0.90 5.98
C VAL A 50 -7.08 1.24 6.45
N ASP A 51 -7.60 2.40 6.05
CA ASP A 51 -8.95 2.87 6.39
C ASP A 51 -10.04 1.97 5.83
N LEU A 52 -9.78 1.32 4.70
CA LEU A 52 -10.64 0.28 4.11
C LEU A 52 -10.58 -1.07 4.85
N GLY A 53 -9.76 -1.19 5.90
CA GLY A 53 -9.65 -2.38 6.74
C GLY A 53 -8.56 -3.37 6.32
N PHE A 54 -7.73 -3.06 5.31
CA PHE A 54 -6.70 -3.97 4.82
C PHE A 54 -5.38 -3.92 5.61
N GLY A 55 -5.34 -3.15 6.70
CA GLY A 55 -4.11 -2.89 7.46
C GLY A 55 -3.42 -4.14 8.03
N THR A 56 -4.17 -5.21 8.32
CA THR A 56 -3.63 -6.48 8.85
C THR A 56 -3.25 -7.48 7.76
N GLU A 57 -3.69 -7.27 6.51
CA GLU A 57 -3.34 -8.11 5.37
C GLU A 57 -1.90 -7.82 4.91
N ASN A 58 -1.38 -8.65 4.01
CA ASN A 58 -0.08 -8.41 3.41
C ASN A 58 -0.03 -7.06 2.68
N ALA A 59 1.14 -6.42 2.58
CA ALA A 59 1.31 -5.14 1.88
C ALA A 59 0.79 -5.14 0.44
N SER A 60 0.79 -6.29 -0.23
CA SER A 60 0.17 -6.45 -1.56
C SER A 60 -1.34 -6.16 -1.58
N ALA A 61 -2.02 -6.17 -0.44
CA ALA A 61 -3.44 -5.82 -0.30
C ALA A 61 -3.74 -4.35 -0.62
N LEU A 62 -2.71 -3.51 -0.78
CA LEU A 62 -2.85 -2.16 -1.33
C LEU A 62 -3.60 -2.16 -2.66
N ILE A 63 -3.39 -3.21 -3.48
CA ILE A 63 -4.07 -3.35 -4.77
C ILE A 63 -5.59 -3.37 -4.62
N LYS A 64 -6.14 -3.90 -3.52
CA LYS A 64 -7.58 -3.98 -3.29
C LYS A 64 -8.20 -2.59 -3.16
N ALA A 65 -7.48 -1.64 -2.57
CA ALA A 65 -7.93 -0.25 -2.48
C ALA A 65 -7.95 0.41 -3.88
N LEU A 66 -6.91 0.18 -4.67
CA LEU A 66 -6.81 0.69 -6.04
C LEU A 66 -7.87 0.06 -6.97
N GLU A 67 -8.12 -1.25 -6.84
CA GLU A 67 -9.16 -1.97 -7.57
C GLU A 67 -10.55 -1.42 -7.23
N LYS A 68 -10.80 -1.11 -5.94
CA LYS A 68 -12.05 -0.50 -5.47
C LYS A 68 -12.24 0.91 -6.05
N GLU A 69 -11.19 1.72 -6.09
CA GLU A 69 -11.23 3.06 -6.70
C GLU A 69 -11.45 3.00 -8.21
N ALA A 70 -10.77 2.08 -8.90
CA ALA A 70 -10.85 1.93 -10.35
C ALA A 70 -12.10 1.19 -10.84
N GLY A 71 -12.84 0.51 -9.95
CA GLY A 71 -13.99 -0.32 -10.31
C GLY A 71 -13.65 -1.57 -11.11
N VAL A 72 -12.40 -2.03 -11.06
CA VAL A 72 -11.90 -3.20 -11.80
C VAL A 72 -10.93 -4.00 -10.94
N GLU A 73 -11.01 -5.34 -11.02
CA GLU A 73 -10.08 -6.26 -10.33
C GLU A 73 -8.92 -6.67 -11.24
N VAL A 74 -7.71 -6.72 -10.69
CA VAL A 74 -6.53 -7.24 -11.39
C VAL A 74 -6.57 -8.77 -11.37
N ASN A 75 -6.84 -9.36 -12.53
CA ASN A 75 -6.88 -10.81 -12.73
C ASN A 75 -5.92 -11.27 -13.83
N ALA A 76 -5.64 -12.56 -13.85
CA ALA A 76 -4.87 -13.15 -14.94
C ALA A 76 -5.68 -13.07 -16.23
N ARG A 77 -5.04 -12.64 -17.32
CA ARG A 77 -5.65 -12.63 -18.66
C ARG A 77 -6.00 -14.08 -19.02
N ARG A 78 -7.28 -14.32 -19.34
CA ARG A 78 -7.73 -15.60 -19.91
C ARG A 78 -7.18 -15.79 -21.30
#